data_AF-A0ABC8U7S0-F1
#
_entry.id   AF-A0ABC8U7S0-F1
#
_cell.length_a   1.000
_cell.length_b   1.000
_cell.length_c   1.000
_cell.angle_alpha   90.00
_cell.angle_beta   90.00
_cell.angle_gamma   90.00
#
_symmetry.space_group_name_H-M   'P 1'
#
loop_
_entity.id
_entity.type
_entity.pdbx_description
1 polymer ?
#
loop_
_entity_poly.entity_id
_entity_poly.type
_entity_poly.pdbx_seq_one_letter_code
_entity_poly.pdbx_strand_id
1 'polypeptide(L)'
;MHTFLVFNLGPILPLRCRSAAFPLHVDANKNIELIEKAEVPEIPDNVFLLENCPHDWLFPQCSAVVHHGGAGTTATGLRAGCPTTIVPFFGDQFFWGERIYEKELGPAPIPMSHFSVEALSDAIKFMLQPEVKSRVIELAKLIENEDGVAGAVDAFHRHLPPELPLPTPSSEDDDHPNPLQRLFIQIGKFCSFTCGL
;
A
#
# COMPACT_ATOMS: atom_id res chain seq x y z
N MET A 1 7.61 -23.96 -5.36
CA MET A 1 7.29 -22.53 -5.16
C MET A 1 6.50 -22.43 -3.87
N HIS A 2 6.99 -21.69 -2.88
CA HIS A 2 6.23 -21.41 -1.67
C HIS A 2 5.21 -20.33 -2.01
N THR A 3 3.93 -20.61 -1.76
CA THR A 3 2.82 -19.71 -2.08
C THR A 3 2.43 -18.94 -0.82
N PHE A 4 2.51 -17.61 -0.85
CA PHE A 4 2.11 -16.75 0.26
C PHE A 4 0.78 -16.03 0.01
N LEU A 5 0.00 -15.78 1.06
CA LEU A 5 -1.14 -14.84 1.08
C LEU A 5 -0.80 -13.71 2.03
N VAL A 6 -0.85 -12.44 1.60
CA VAL A 6 -0.53 -11.30 2.47
C VAL A 6 -1.79 -10.59 2.94
N PHE A 7 -1.88 -10.29 4.24
CA PHE A 7 -2.93 -9.49 4.86
C PHE A 7 -2.34 -8.18 5.41
N ASN A 8 -2.58 -7.04 4.76
CA ASN A 8 -2.07 -5.72 5.18
C ASN A 8 -3.19 -4.68 5.30
N LEU A 9 -3.66 -4.43 6.52
CA LEU A 9 -4.69 -3.43 6.80
C LEU A 9 -4.15 -2.06 7.24
N GLY A 10 -2.84 -1.82 7.13
CA GLY A 10 -2.23 -0.52 7.40
C GLY A 10 -2.26 -0.04 8.86
N PRO A 11 -1.68 1.13 9.17
CA PRO A 11 -1.50 1.62 10.55
C PRO A 11 -2.74 2.32 11.15
N ILE A 12 -3.80 2.50 10.36
CA ILE A 12 -4.98 3.32 10.69
C ILE A 12 -6.09 2.46 11.32
N LEU A 13 -6.06 1.16 11.10
CA LEU A 13 -6.84 0.21 11.88
C LEU A 13 -6.14 -0.05 13.22
N PRO A 14 -6.89 -0.31 14.31
CA PRO A 14 -6.29 -0.70 15.58
C PRO A 14 -5.27 -1.82 15.36
N LEU A 15 -4.22 -1.89 16.21
CA LEU A 15 -3.06 -2.81 16.14
C LEU A 15 -3.36 -4.30 15.85
N ARG A 16 -4.63 -4.68 15.86
CA ARG A 16 -5.28 -5.97 15.62
C ARG A 16 -5.11 -6.57 14.21
N CYS A 17 -4.57 -5.84 13.21
CA CYS A 17 -4.56 -6.30 11.81
C CYS A 17 -3.26 -6.05 11.03
N ARG A 18 -2.11 -5.99 11.70
CA ARG A 18 -0.82 -5.74 11.02
C ARG A 18 -0.28 -7.03 10.37
N SER A 19 -0.01 -6.93 9.08
CA SER A 19 0.88 -7.77 8.25
C SER A 19 1.05 -9.23 8.66
N ALA A 20 0.31 -10.14 8.03
CA ALA A 20 0.56 -11.58 8.11
C ALA A 20 0.71 -12.20 6.71
N ALA A 21 1.66 -13.13 6.54
CA ALA A 21 1.87 -13.92 5.34
C ALA A 21 1.63 -15.41 5.63
N PHE A 22 0.76 -16.10 4.88
CA PHE A 22 0.40 -17.52 5.12
C PHE A 22 1.01 -18.43 4.03
N PRO A 23 1.75 -19.51 4.32
CA PRO A 23 2.06 -20.58 3.37
C PRO A 23 0.82 -21.46 3.13
N LEU A 24 0.55 -21.79 1.87
CA LEU A 24 -0.69 -22.45 1.47
C LEU A 24 -0.64 -24.00 1.63
N HIS A 25 -1.38 -24.52 2.60
CA HIS A 25 -2.10 -25.80 2.47
C HIS A 25 -3.56 -25.49 2.81
N VAL A 26 -4.40 -25.29 1.79
CA VAL A 26 -5.82 -24.95 1.99
C VAL A 26 -6.56 -26.20 2.45
N ASP A 27 -6.62 -26.41 3.75
CA ASP A 27 -7.76 -27.10 4.34
C ASP A 27 -8.84 -26.03 4.55
N ALA A 28 -9.90 -26.07 3.74
CA ALA A 28 -11.01 -25.12 3.78
C ALA A 28 -11.77 -25.10 5.12
N ASN A 29 -11.33 -25.90 6.11
CA ASN A 29 -11.90 -26.06 7.44
C ASN A 29 -11.00 -25.60 8.60
N LYS A 30 -9.85 -24.95 8.37
CA LYS A 30 -9.03 -24.38 9.46
C LYS A 30 -9.29 -22.89 9.64
N ASN A 31 -9.74 -22.52 10.84
CA ASN A 31 -10.14 -21.18 11.26
C ASN A 31 -9.03 -20.15 11.01
N ILE A 32 -9.36 -19.05 10.32
CA ILE A 32 -8.50 -17.86 10.28
C ILE A 32 -8.77 -17.10 11.58
N GLU A 33 -7.86 -17.18 12.55
CA GLU A 33 -7.99 -16.45 13.81
C GLU A 33 -7.46 -15.01 13.67
N LEU A 34 -8.33 -14.02 13.88
CA LEU A 34 -7.97 -12.60 13.93
C LEU A 34 -7.42 -12.26 15.32
N ILE A 35 -6.09 -12.25 15.47
CA ILE A 35 -5.43 -12.11 16.77
C ILE A 35 -5.28 -10.63 17.20
N GLU A 36 -5.72 -10.34 18.42
CA GLU A 36 -5.53 -9.05 19.12
C GLU A 36 -4.18 -9.06 19.85
N LYS A 37 -3.42 -7.95 19.85
CA LYS A 37 -2.03 -7.89 20.37
C LYS A 37 -1.90 -8.01 21.91
N ALA A 38 -2.97 -8.30 22.64
CA ALA A 38 -2.86 -8.64 24.05
C ALA A 38 -2.77 -10.17 24.14
N GLU A 39 -1.54 -10.68 24.21
CA GLU A 39 -1.17 -12.11 24.11
C GLU A 39 -1.43 -12.69 22.71
N VAL A 40 -0.43 -12.59 21.83
CA VAL A 40 -0.45 -13.35 20.57
C VAL A 40 -0.40 -14.84 20.97
N PRO A 41 -1.46 -15.64 20.75
CA PRO A 41 -1.41 -17.08 20.98
C PRO A 41 -0.33 -17.71 20.09
N GLU A 42 0.03 -18.98 20.34
CA GLU A 42 0.97 -19.71 19.49
C GLU A 42 0.62 -19.50 18.01
N ILE A 43 1.52 -18.84 17.30
CA ILE A 43 1.39 -18.57 15.87
C ILE A 43 1.51 -19.92 15.18
N PRO A 44 0.51 -20.36 14.39
CA PRO A 44 0.62 -21.64 13.69
C PRO A 44 1.86 -21.67 12.79
N ASP A 45 2.48 -22.85 12.62
CA ASP A 45 3.68 -23.02 11.76
C ASP A 45 3.47 -22.53 10.32
N ASN A 46 2.20 -22.44 9.90
CA ASN A 46 1.78 -21.90 8.62
C ASN A 46 1.34 -20.42 8.72
N VAL A 47 1.96 -19.62 9.57
CA VAL A 47 1.76 -18.17 9.62
C VAL A 47 3.10 -17.51 9.85
N PHE A 48 3.49 -16.64 8.92
CA PHE A 48 4.67 -15.80 9.04
C PHE A 48 4.24 -14.37 9.34
N LEU A 49 4.58 -13.88 10.52
CA LEU A 49 4.46 -12.45 10.83
C LEU A 49 5.67 -11.72 10.28
N LEU A 50 5.40 -10.71 9.45
CA LEU A 50 6.41 -9.85 8.87
C LEU A 50 6.14 -8.42 9.30
N GLU A 51 7.18 -7.70 9.73
CA GLU A 51 7.04 -6.30 10.11
C GLU A 51 7.07 -5.41 8.86
N ASN A 52 8.27 -5.08 8.40
CA ASN A 52 8.50 -4.27 7.21
C ASN A 52 9.11 -5.14 6.13
N CYS A 53 8.40 -5.28 5.01
CA CYS A 53 8.86 -6.03 3.85
C CYS A 53 8.51 -5.25 2.58
N PRO A 54 9.45 -5.05 1.65
CA PRO A 54 9.15 -4.43 0.36
C PRO A 54 8.10 -5.24 -0.42
N HIS A 55 6.99 -4.60 -0.78
CA HIS A 55 5.88 -5.28 -1.48
C HIS A 55 6.26 -5.73 -2.89
N ASP A 56 7.14 -5.01 -3.56
CA ASP A 56 7.71 -5.35 -4.87
C ASP A 56 8.53 -6.65 -4.84
N TRP A 57 9.16 -6.97 -3.71
CA TRP A 57 9.82 -8.26 -3.49
C TRP A 57 8.85 -9.34 -3.01
N LEU A 58 7.93 -9.01 -2.10
CA LEU A 58 7.04 -9.98 -1.46
C LEU A 58 5.91 -10.47 -2.38
N PHE A 59 5.23 -9.57 -3.09
CA PHE A 59 4.04 -9.91 -3.85
C PHE A 59 4.29 -10.86 -5.02
N PRO A 60 5.42 -10.83 -5.75
CA PRO A 60 5.72 -11.85 -6.76
C PRO A 60 5.79 -13.29 -6.22
N GLN A 61 5.93 -13.46 -4.90
CA GLN A 61 5.94 -14.76 -4.22
C GLN A 61 4.54 -15.16 -3.70
N CYS A 62 3.57 -14.26 -3.82
CA CYS A 62 2.22 -14.46 -3.32
C CYS A 62 1.31 -15.06 -4.40
N SER A 63 0.24 -15.76 -3.99
CA SER A 63 -0.83 -16.15 -4.92
C SER A 63 -2.06 -15.26 -4.85
N ALA A 64 -2.21 -14.49 -3.78
CA ALA A 64 -3.24 -13.49 -3.62
C ALA A 64 -2.83 -12.47 -2.55
N VAL A 65 -3.50 -11.33 -2.53
CA VAL A 65 -3.27 -10.26 -1.55
C VAL A 65 -4.59 -9.76 -0.98
N VAL A 66 -4.63 -9.52 0.33
CA VAL A 66 -5.77 -8.91 1.02
C VAL A 66 -5.27 -7.65 1.69
N HIS A 67 -5.88 -6.51 1.40
CA HIS A 67 -5.48 -5.25 2.00
C HIS A 67 -6.61 -4.22 2.03
N HIS A 68 -6.39 -3.12 2.74
CA HIS A 68 -7.41 -2.08 2.92
C HIS A 68 -7.76 -1.32 1.63
N GLY A 69 -6.86 -1.26 0.65
CA GLY A 69 -7.14 -0.63 -0.65
C GLY A 69 -6.41 0.69 -0.90
N GLY A 70 -5.21 0.89 -0.34
CA GLY A 70 -4.38 2.02 -0.76
C GLY A 70 -3.94 1.87 -2.23
N ALA A 71 -3.92 2.97 -2.97
CA ALA A 71 -3.57 3.00 -4.40
C ALA A 71 -2.25 2.28 -4.72
N GLY A 72 -1.18 2.58 -3.96
CA GLY A 72 0.14 2.00 -4.17
C GLY A 72 0.18 0.48 -3.94
N THR A 73 -0.44 -0.01 -2.87
CA THR A 73 -0.51 -1.45 -2.59
C THR A 73 -1.33 -2.19 -3.65
N THR A 74 -2.47 -1.61 -4.04
CA THR A 74 -3.33 -2.14 -5.10
C THR A 74 -2.57 -2.27 -6.42
N ALA A 75 -1.91 -1.19 -6.85
CA ALA A 75 -1.11 -1.17 -8.07
C ALA A 75 0.04 -2.18 -8.02
N THR A 76 0.73 -2.28 -6.88
CA THR A 76 1.85 -3.23 -6.70
C THR A 76 1.38 -4.69 -6.75
N GLY A 77 0.25 -5.01 -6.10
CA GLY A 77 -0.34 -6.35 -6.12
C GLY A 77 -0.77 -6.77 -7.52
N LEU A 78 -1.46 -5.88 -8.23
CA LEU A 78 -1.86 -6.13 -9.62
C LEU A 78 -0.65 -6.27 -10.56
N ARG A 79 0.37 -5.40 -10.42
CA ARG A 79 1.61 -5.52 -11.18
C ARG A 79 2.33 -6.84 -10.94
N ALA A 80 2.27 -7.36 -9.72
CA ALA A 80 2.84 -8.66 -9.37
C ALA A 80 1.99 -9.86 -9.85
N GLY A 81 0.86 -9.62 -10.53
CA GLY A 81 -0.01 -10.70 -11.01
C GLY A 81 -0.85 -11.35 -9.91
N CYS A 82 -1.07 -10.66 -8.79
CA CYS A 82 -1.81 -11.19 -7.63
C CYS A 82 -3.27 -10.76 -7.63
N PRO A 83 -4.23 -11.72 -7.72
CA PRO A 83 -5.61 -11.48 -7.32
C PRO A 83 -5.69 -10.79 -5.97
N THR A 84 -6.59 -9.82 -5.85
CA THR A 84 -6.61 -8.91 -4.70
C THR A 84 -8.01 -8.77 -4.12
N THR A 85 -8.15 -8.87 -2.80
CA THR A 85 -9.39 -8.53 -2.07
C THR A 85 -9.18 -7.24 -1.30
N ILE A 86 -10.14 -6.32 -1.40
CA ILE A 86 -10.10 -5.04 -0.72
C ILE A 86 -11.01 -5.04 0.50
N VAL A 87 -10.50 -4.60 1.64
CA VAL A 87 -11.23 -4.42 2.90
C VAL A 87 -11.31 -2.92 3.23
N PRO A 88 -12.21 -2.15 2.57
CA PRO A 88 -12.18 -0.71 2.69
C PRO A 88 -12.72 -0.23 4.04
N PHE A 89 -12.14 0.86 4.52
CA PHE A 89 -12.55 1.59 5.73
C PHE A 89 -12.82 3.07 5.45
N PHE A 90 -11.99 3.76 4.65
CA PHE A 90 -12.16 5.19 4.35
C PHE A 90 -11.45 5.63 3.05
N GLY A 91 -11.78 6.84 2.57
CA GLY A 91 -11.06 7.48 1.47
C GLY A 91 -11.23 6.78 0.12
N ASP A 92 -10.14 6.69 -0.63
CA ASP A 92 -10.10 6.08 -1.97
C ASP A 92 -10.18 4.54 -1.96
N GLN A 93 -10.14 3.92 -0.79
CA GLN A 93 -10.19 2.47 -0.62
C GLN A 93 -11.45 1.84 -1.24
N PHE A 94 -12.60 2.50 -1.11
CA PHE A 94 -13.85 2.05 -1.71
C PHE A 94 -13.78 2.06 -3.24
N PHE A 95 -13.17 3.11 -3.80
CA PHE A 95 -12.96 3.23 -5.24
C PHE A 95 -12.10 2.06 -5.75
N TRP A 96 -10.98 1.76 -5.08
CA TRP A 96 -10.12 0.64 -5.47
C TRP A 96 -10.82 -0.71 -5.33
N GLY A 97 -11.59 -0.91 -4.25
CA GLY A 97 -12.43 -2.09 -4.08
C GLY A 97 -13.40 -2.32 -5.23
N GLU A 98 -14.08 -1.25 -5.65
CA GLU A 98 -14.99 -1.30 -6.78
C GLU A 98 -14.26 -1.58 -8.11
N ARG A 99 -13.12 -0.94 -8.38
CA ARG A 99 -12.33 -1.18 -9.61
C ARG A 99 -11.82 -2.61 -9.72
N ILE A 100 -11.40 -3.20 -8.61
CA ILE A 100 -10.96 -4.60 -8.56
C ILE A 100 -12.13 -5.54 -8.89
N TYR A 101 -13.29 -5.29 -8.28
CA TYR A 101 -14.48 -6.11 -8.49
C TYR A 101 -15.02 -6.00 -9.91
N GLU A 102 -15.18 -4.79 -10.44
CA GLU A 102 -15.68 -4.54 -11.80
C GLU A 102 -14.80 -5.15 -12.89
N LYS A 103 -13.50 -5.24 -12.65
CA LYS A 103 -12.54 -5.87 -13.57
C LYS A 103 -12.37 -7.37 -13.32
N GLU A 104 -13.12 -7.94 -12.37
CA GLU A 104 -13.07 -9.36 -12.00
C GLU A 104 -11.67 -9.83 -11.56
N LEU A 105 -10.89 -8.94 -10.96
CA LEU A 105 -9.52 -9.18 -10.46
C LEU A 105 -9.51 -9.68 -9.01
N GLY A 106 -10.69 -9.71 -8.40
CA GLY A 106 -10.97 -10.11 -7.04
C GLY A 106 -12.48 -10.11 -6.79
N PRO A 107 -12.91 -10.58 -5.62
CA PRO A 107 -14.31 -10.58 -5.23
C PRO A 107 -14.80 -9.16 -4.93
N ALA A 108 -16.09 -9.01 -4.67
CA ALA A 108 -16.63 -7.76 -4.15
C ALA A 108 -15.86 -7.32 -2.89
N PRO A 109 -15.60 -6.01 -2.71
CA PRO A 109 -14.91 -5.53 -1.52
C PRO A 109 -15.69 -5.91 -0.26
N ILE A 110 -14.96 -6.18 0.83
CA ILE A 110 -15.53 -6.54 2.13
C ILE A 110 -15.41 -5.32 3.04
N PRO A 111 -16.44 -4.46 3.18
CA PRO A 111 -16.36 -3.32 4.08
C PRO A 111 -15.98 -3.79 5.49
N MET A 112 -15.14 -3.02 6.20
CA MET A 112 -14.66 -3.41 7.51
C MET A 112 -15.80 -3.77 8.50
N SER A 113 -16.96 -3.12 8.39
CA SER A 113 -18.15 -3.40 9.20
C SER A 113 -18.77 -4.79 8.97
N HIS A 114 -18.47 -5.43 7.84
CA HIS A 114 -18.96 -6.76 7.45
C HIS A 114 -17.84 -7.78 7.35
N PHE A 115 -16.64 -7.44 7.84
CA PHE A 115 -15.49 -8.33 7.78
C PHE A 115 -15.67 -9.51 8.73
N SER A 116 -15.61 -10.73 8.19
CA SER A 116 -15.73 -11.97 8.94
C SER A 116 -14.79 -13.04 8.37
N VAL A 117 -14.60 -14.12 9.12
CA VAL A 117 -13.79 -15.28 8.69
C VAL A 117 -14.39 -15.91 7.43
N GLU A 118 -15.70 -16.03 7.37
CA GLU A 118 -16.44 -16.60 6.25
C GLU A 118 -16.27 -15.72 5.00
N ALA A 119 -16.47 -14.41 5.14
CA ALA A 119 -16.29 -13.46 4.04
C ALA A 119 -14.85 -13.49 3.49
N LEU A 120 -13.85 -13.53 4.38
CA LEU A 120 -12.46 -13.63 3.98
C LEU A 120 -12.13 -14.98 3.32
N SER A 121 -12.64 -16.08 3.86
CA SER A 121 -12.43 -17.43 3.33
C SER A 121 -13.00 -17.55 1.91
N ASP A 122 -14.21 -17.07 1.70
CA ASP A 122 -14.86 -17.10 0.38
C ASP A 122 -14.15 -16.18 -0.62
N ALA A 123 -13.67 -15.02 -0.16
CA ALA A 123 -12.84 -14.14 -0.97
C ALA A 123 -11.52 -14.80 -1.41
N ILE A 124 -10.85 -15.51 -0.50
CA ILE A 124 -9.62 -16.25 -0.83
C ILE A 124 -9.92 -17.37 -1.84
N LYS A 125 -10.98 -18.15 -1.63
CA LYS A 125 -11.39 -19.21 -2.58
C LYS A 125 -11.65 -18.63 -3.97
N PHE A 126 -12.35 -17.50 -4.06
CA PHE A 126 -12.59 -16.80 -5.32
C PHE A 126 -11.26 -16.39 -5.97
N MET A 127 -10.38 -15.72 -5.25
CA MET A 127 -9.09 -15.26 -5.77
C MET A 127 -8.19 -16.38 -6.27
N LEU A 128 -8.28 -17.57 -5.68
CA LEU A 128 -7.49 -18.75 -6.07
C LEU A 128 -8.05 -19.48 -7.31
N GLN A 129 -9.18 -19.04 -7.86
CA GLN A 129 -9.71 -19.59 -9.11
C GLN A 129 -8.74 -19.29 -10.29
N PRO A 130 -8.47 -20.28 -11.18
CA PRO A 130 -7.57 -20.10 -12.31
C PRO A 130 -7.95 -18.93 -13.22
N GLU A 131 -9.25 -18.69 -13.41
CA GLU A 131 -9.78 -17.65 -14.29
C GLU A 131 -9.47 -16.25 -13.75
N VAL A 132 -9.60 -16.05 -12.44
CA VAL A 132 -9.25 -14.78 -11.77
C VAL A 132 -7.75 -14.53 -11.91
N LYS A 133 -6.93 -15.57 -11.68
CA LYS A 133 -5.48 -15.47 -11.84
C LYS A 133 -5.07 -15.12 -13.27
N SER A 134 -5.72 -15.72 -14.28
CA SER A 134 -5.46 -15.41 -15.69
C SER A 134 -5.72 -13.94 -16.00
N ARG A 135 -6.88 -13.40 -15.59
CA ARG A 135 -7.24 -11.99 -15.80
C ARG A 135 -6.24 -11.03 -15.15
N VAL A 136 -5.79 -11.33 -13.94
CA VAL A 136 -4.82 -10.48 -13.25
C VAL A 136 -3.45 -10.54 -13.93
N ILE A 137 -3.01 -11.70 -14.43
CA ILE A 137 -1.76 -11.82 -15.20
C ILE A 137 -1.84 -11.03 -16.51
N GLU A 138 -2.99 -11.05 -17.20
CA GLU A 138 -3.20 -10.24 -18.40
C GLU A 138 -3.09 -8.75 -18.10
N LEU A 139 -3.73 -8.28 -17.03
CA LEU A 139 -3.61 -6.89 -16.60
C LEU A 139 -2.18 -6.54 -16.16
N ALA A 140 -1.50 -7.43 -15.45
CA ALA A 140 -0.13 -7.21 -15.00
C ALA A 140 0.81 -6.90 -16.17
N LYS A 141 0.65 -7.62 -17.29
CA LYS A 141 1.39 -7.35 -18.55
C LYS A 141 1.08 -5.96 -19.13
N LEU A 142 -0.15 -5.48 -19.01
CA LEU A 142 -0.49 -4.12 -19.46
C LEU A 142 0.19 -3.07 -18.58
N ILE A 143 0.14 -3.25 -17.26
CA ILE A 143 0.80 -2.37 -16.30
C ILE A 143 2.33 -2.37 -16.50
N GLU A 144 2.93 -3.53 -16.78
CA GLU A 144 4.36 -3.65 -17.03
C GLU A 144 4.83 -2.88 -18.28
N ASN A 145 3.94 -2.72 -19.27
CA ASN A 145 4.22 -1.99 -20.50
C ASN A 145 3.88 -0.49 -20.41
N GLU A 146 3.47 0.01 -19.23
CA GLU A 146 3.18 1.42 -19.00
C GLU A 146 4.37 2.14 -18.35
N ASP A 147 4.65 3.37 -18.79
CA ASP A 147 5.54 4.31 -18.10
C ASP A 147 4.74 5.48 -17.51
N GLY A 148 4.20 5.26 -16.32
CA GLY A 148 3.42 6.27 -15.61
C GLY A 148 4.25 7.48 -15.18
N VAL A 149 5.57 7.33 -14.99
CA VAL A 149 6.45 8.44 -14.59
C VAL A 149 6.66 9.38 -15.78
N ALA A 150 7.05 8.84 -16.93
CA ALA A 150 7.17 9.64 -18.15
C ALA A 150 5.83 10.30 -18.50
N GLY A 151 4.72 9.56 -18.42
CA GLY A 151 3.39 10.11 -18.65
C GLY A 151 3.02 11.26 -17.70
N ALA A 152 3.39 11.16 -16.43
CA ALA A 152 3.20 12.23 -15.45
C ALA A 152 4.09 13.45 -15.73
N VAL A 153 5.36 13.24 -16.08
CA VAL A 153 6.31 14.31 -16.45
C VAL A 153 5.81 15.05 -17.68
N ASP A 154 5.42 14.33 -18.73
CA ASP A 154 4.85 14.92 -19.94
C ASP A 154 3.57 15.68 -19.65
N ALA A 155 2.68 15.11 -18.83
CA ALA A 155 1.46 15.79 -18.41
C ALA A 155 1.77 17.07 -17.64
N PHE A 156 2.73 17.05 -16.72
CA PHE A 156 3.18 18.22 -15.98
C PHE A 156 3.69 19.31 -16.93
N HIS A 157 4.62 18.97 -17.83
CA HIS A 157 5.19 19.94 -18.77
C HIS A 157 4.15 20.53 -19.74
N ARG A 158 3.17 19.73 -20.19
CA ARG A 158 2.06 20.24 -21.03
C ARG A 158 1.19 21.29 -20.35
N HIS A 159 1.11 21.27 -19.02
CA HIS A 159 0.28 22.19 -18.24
C HIS A 159 1.09 23.34 -17.62
N LEU A 160 2.41 23.38 -17.83
CA LEU A 160 3.20 24.55 -17.47
C LEU A 160 2.85 25.72 -18.40
N PRO A 161 2.75 26.95 -17.85
CA PRO A 161 2.68 28.12 -18.70
C PRO A 161 3.96 28.24 -19.56
N PRO A 162 3.88 28.84 -20.76
CA PRO A 162 5.05 29.03 -21.64
C PRO A 162 6.20 29.78 -20.97
N GLU A 163 5.86 30.64 -20.00
CA GLU A 163 6.79 31.34 -19.14
C GLU A 163 6.42 31.01 -17.69
N LEU A 164 7.37 30.47 -16.92
CA LEU A 164 7.21 30.43 -15.46
C LEU A 164 7.31 31.87 -14.94
N PRO A 165 6.41 32.31 -14.04
CA PRO A 165 6.64 33.53 -13.28
C PRO A 165 7.86 33.30 -12.38
N LEU A 166 9.05 33.59 -12.91
CA LEU A 166 10.24 33.69 -12.09
C LEU A 166 10.02 34.88 -11.16
N PRO A 167 10.24 34.75 -9.85
CA PRO A 167 10.29 35.92 -8.99
C PRO A 167 11.30 36.89 -9.60
N THR A 168 10.87 38.12 -9.87
CA THR A 168 11.79 39.19 -10.23
C THR A 168 12.85 39.23 -9.12
N PRO A 169 14.15 39.23 -9.45
CA PRO A 169 15.17 39.46 -8.44
C PRO A 169 14.79 40.72 -7.69
N SER A 170 14.49 40.57 -6.40
CA SER A 170 14.14 41.69 -5.54
C SER A 170 15.29 42.68 -5.60
N SER A 171 15.04 43.87 -6.13
CA SER A 171 16.03 44.95 -6.23
C SER A 171 16.24 45.65 -4.88
N GLU A 172 16.36 44.90 -3.79
CA GLU A 172 16.71 45.45 -2.48
C GLU A 172 17.81 44.58 -1.88
N ASP A 173 19.05 45.03 -2.12
CA ASP A 173 20.19 44.79 -1.25
C ASP A 173 19.81 45.16 0.18
N ASP A 174 19.47 44.17 1.00
CA ASP A 174 19.61 44.29 2.46
C ASP A 174 20.02 42.92 3.01
N ASP A 175 21.20 42.46 2.57
CA ASP A 175 21.88 41.23 3.01
C ASP A 175 22.43 41.35 4.46
N HIS A 176 21.78 42.18 5.28
CA HIS A 176 22.10 42.35 6.68
C HIS A 176 20.95 41.84 7.55
N PRO A 177 21.12 40.66 8.19
CA PRO A 177 20.12 40.15 9.09
C PRO A 177 19.94 41.16 10.22
N ASN A 178 18.68 41.56 10.44
CA ASN A 178 18.33 42.45 11.53
C ASN A 178 18.67 41.79 12.88
N PRO A 179 18.72 42.55 13.99
CA PRO A 179 19.13 42.02 15.28
C PRO A 179 18.35 40.78 15.74
N LEU A 180 17.06 40.68 15.39
CA LEU A 180 16.22 39.52 15.70
C LEU A 180 16.57 38.30 14.84
N GLN A 181 16.81 38.48 13.55
CA GLN A 181 17.27 37.41 12.66
C GLN A 181 18.64 36.87 13.09
N ARG A 182 19.56 37.74 13.54
CA ARG A 182 20.85 37.31 14.12
C ARG A 182 20.66 36.46 15.37
N LEU A 183 19.72 36.84 16.23
CA LEU A 183 19.39 36.09 17.45
C LEU A 183 18.81 34.71 17.09
N PHE A 184 17.89 34.62 16.14
CA PHE A 184 17.33 33.35 15.68
C PHE A 184 18.37 32.44 15.03
N ILE A 185 19.31 33.00 14.24
CA ILE A 185 20.42 32.23 13.64
C ILE A 185 21.35 31.69 14.73
N GLN A 186 21.62 32.46 15.80
CA GLN A 186 22.42 31.98 16.94
C GLN A 186 21.70 30.89 17.74
N ILE A 187 20.38 31.00 17.96
CA ILE A 187 19.59 29.98 18.65
C ILE A 187 19.52 28.70 17.81
N GLY A 188 19.29 28.80 16.49
CA GLY A 188 19.22 27.66 15.58
C GLY A 188 20.52 26.85 15.48
N LYS A 189 21.67 27.51 15.59
CA LYS A 189 22.99 26.84 15.70
C LYS A 189 23.14 26.06 17.02
N PHE A 190 22.44 26.45 18.08
CA PHE A 190 22.46 25.73 19.35
C PHE A 190 21.59 24.46 19.32
N CYS A 191 20.49 24.48 18.54
CA CYS A 191 19.60 23.31 18.40
C CYS A 191 20.09 22.23 17.43
N SER A 192 21.11 22.51 16.60
CA SER A 192 21.67 21.55 15.65
C SER A 192 22.89 20.77 16.17
N PHE A 193 23.34 21.04 17.41
CA PHE A 193 24.52 20.39 18.02
C PHE A 193 24.22 19.16 18.89
N THR A 194 22.97 18.66 18.96
CA THR A 194 22.62 17.45 19.75
C THR A 194 21.92 16.34 18.96
N CYS A 195 22.06 16.30 17.64
CA CYS A 195 21.77 15.10 16.85
C CYS A 195 23.03 14.68 16.09
N GLY A 196 23.95 14.05 16.79
CA GLY A 196 25.19 13.54 16.21
C GLY A 196 26.21 13.14 17.26
N LEU A 197 25.89 12.11 18.06
CA LEU A 197 26.79 11.10 18.62
C LEU A 197 25.95 9.94 19.16
#